data_AF-A0AA91JMI5-F1
#
_entry.id   AF-A0AA91JMI5-F1
#
_cell.length_a   1.000
_cell.length_b   1.000
_cell.length_c   1.000
_cell.angle_alpha   90.00
_cell.angle_beta   90.00
_cell.angle_gamma   90.00
#
_symmetry.space_group_name_H-M   'P 1'
#
loop_
_entity.id
_entity.type
_entity.pdbx_description
1 polymer ?
#
loop_
_entity_poly.entity_id
_entity_poly.type
_entity_poly.pdbx_seq_one_letter_code
_entity_poly.pdbx_strand_id
1 'polypeptide(L)'
;MGIAGYYAKHPLTAGQVTPKSKKASGANVPKLSTLTETEQLKLANQYKQTAPIGIPDSAKINAKTMNAGYEQITYKWNDGQFKYEVRWHTRTPGAPVEQGNTWVVQRTVPGNGGNKPQTFFKIGDNEWVEGYKWYDAINARKAGNATPEQIKILDKGHWKE
;
A
#
# COMPACT_ATOMS: atom_id res chain seq x y z
N MET A 1 43.17 15.26 49.16
CA MET A 1 41.73 14.99 49.35
C MET A 1 41.00 15.41 48.08
N GLY A 2 40.25 14.49 47.46
CA GLY A 2 39.13 14.78 46.55
C GLY A 2 39.45 15.24 45.12
N ILE A 3 39.47 14.30 44.18
CA ILE A 3 39.41 14.51 42.73
C ILE A 3 38.04 15.07 42.29
N ALA A 4 38.03 16.01 41.34
CA ALA A 4 36.86 16.32 40.52
C ALA A 4 37.32 16.88 39.18
N GLY A 5 36.84 16.24 38.11
CA GLY A 5 37.39 16.30 36.77
C GLY A 5 37.01 17.51 35.94
N TYR A 6 37.77 17.65 34.86
CA TYR A 6 37.47 18.40 33.65
C TYR A 6 36.03 18.15 33.16
N TYR A 7 35.33 19.19 32.72
CA TYR A 7 34.94 19.39 31.32
C TYR A 7 34.17 20.71 31.16
N ALA A 8 34.58 21.49 30.16
CA ALA A 8 34.09 22.81 29.84
C ALA A 8 32.63 22.79 29.36
N LYS A 9 31.88 23.81 29.77
CA LYS A 9 30.54 24.12 29.28
C LYS A 9 30.65 24.69 27.86
N HIS A 10 30.08 24.02 26.87
CA HIS A 10 29.69 24.62 25.60
C HIS A 10 28.17 24.49 25.41
N PRO A 11 27.49 25.56 24.96
CA PRO A 11 26.03 25.59 24.83
C PRO A 11 25.52 24.81 23.62
N LEU A 12 24.33 24.24 23.78
CA LEU A 12 23.55 23.52 22.76
C LEU A 12 23.21 24.45 21.58
N THR A 13 23.79 24.19 20.41
CA THR A 13 23.42 24.83 19.16
C THR A 13 22.16 24.20 18.56
N ALA A 14 21.34 25.07 17.99
CA ALA A 14 19.99 24.84 17.51
C ALA A 14 19.83 23.74 16.46
N GLY A 15 18.61 23.22 16.41
CA GLY A 15 18.18 22.05 15.64
C GLY A 15 18.64 22.05 14.18
N GLN A 16 19.26 20.92 13.81
CA GLN A 16 19.27 20.44 12.45
C GLN A 16 17.82 20.16 12.03
N VAL A 17 17.21 21.14 11.36
CA VAL A 17 16.07 20.93 10.49
C VAL A 17 16.48 19.92 9.43
N THR A 18 16.11 18.65 9.66
CA THR A 18 16.06 17.67 8.59
C THR A 18 15.13 18.23 7.50
N PRO A 19 15.53 18.24 6.23
CA PRO A 19 14.65 18.70 5.17
C PRO A 19 13.44 17.77 5.15
N LYS A 20 12.28 18.33 5.52
CA LYS A 20 10.96 17.72 5.30
C LYS A 20 10.94 17.21 3.86
N SER A 21 10.91 15.89 3.71
CA SER A 21 10.67 15.27 2.41
C SER A 21 9.38 15.88 1.86
N LYS A 22 9.49 16.65 0.78
CA LYS A 22 8.35 17.24 0.10
C LYS A 22 7.36 16.11 -0.19
N LYS A 23 6.14 16.22 0.35
CA LYS A 23 4.99 15.41 -0.08
C LYS A 23 4.85 15.60 -1.58
N ALA A 24 5.23 14.59 -2.35
CA ALA A 24 5.02 14.54 -3.79
C ALA A 24 3.57 14.11 -4.07
N SER A 25 2.61 14.94 -3.69
CA SER A 25 1.24 14.79 -4.19
C SER A 25 1.25 15.16 -5.68
N GLY A 26 1.30 14.15 -6.56
CA GLY A 26 1.23 14.33 -8.01
C GLY A 26 2.55 14.13 -8.78
N ALA A 27 3.49 13.33 -8.29
CA ALA A 27 4.62 12.92 -9.12
C ALA A 27 4.12 12.14 -10.34
N ASN A 28 4.56 12.52 -11.55
CA ASN A 28 4.39 11.69 -12.75
C ASN A 28 4.98 10.32 -12.46
N VAL A 29 4.12 9.34 -12.17
CA VAL A 29 4.53 7.95 -12.00
C VAL A 29 5.14 7.52 -13.34
N PRO A 30 6.41 7.09 -13.38
CA PRO A 30 7.02 6.64 -14.61
C PRO A 30 6.27 5.39 -15.09
N LYS A 31 6.14 5.23 -16.41
CA LYS A 31 5.63 3.98 -16.97
C LYS A 31 6.55 2.84 -16.57
N LEU A 32 6.03 1.87 -15.82
CA LEU A 32 6.84 0.76 -15.34
C LEU A 32 7.39 -0.06 -16.52
N SER A 33 6.63 -0.15 -17.63
CA SER A 33 7.06 -0.83 -18.85
C SER A 33 8.28 -0.21 -19.54
N THR A 34 8.66 1.03 -19.23
CA THR A 34 9.84 1.69 -19.82
C THR A 34 11.08 1.58 -18.95
N LEU A 35 10.96 0.99 -17.76
CA LEU A 35 12.04 0.80 -16.79
C LEU A 35 12.63 -0.60 -16.89
N THR A 36 13.92 -0.71 -16.57
CA THR A 36 14.57 -2.01 -16.34
C THR A 36 14.02 -2.68 -15.08
N GLU A 37 14.19 -3.99 -14.94
CA GLU A 37 13.76 -4.74 -13.74
C GLU A 37 14.37 -4.17 -12.45
N THR A 38 15.64 -3.76 -12.49
CA THR A 38 16.34 -3.15 -11.34
C THR A 38 15.72 -1.80 -10.95
N GLU A 39 15.36 -0.97 -11.93
CA GLU A 39 14.71 0.32 -11.67
C GLU A 39 13.29 0.13 -11.15
N GLN A 40 12.53 -0.83 -11.71
CA GLN A 40 11.22 -1.22 -11.21
C GLN A 40 11.29 -1.68 -9.75
N LEU A 41 12.29 -2.50 -9.41
CA LEU A 41 12.48 -2.99 -8.04
C LEU A 41 12.87 -1.86 -7.08
N LYS A 42 13.76 -0.96 -7.51
CA LYS A 42 14.12 0.23 -6.73
C LYS A 42 12.90 1.09 -6.43
N LEU A 43 12.08 1.35 -7.44
CA LEU A 43 10.85 2.13 -7.31
C LEU A 43 9.81 1.43 -6.42
N ALA A 44 9.63 0.13 -6.58
CA ALA A 44 8.77 -0.67 -5.71
C ALA A 44 9.23 -0.58 -4.24
N ASN A 45 10.52 -0.73 -3.96
CA ASN A 45 11.02 -0.62 -2.60
C ASN A 45 10.84 0.79 -1.99
N GLN A 46 10.75 1.84 -2.81
CA GLN A 46 10.38 3.18 -2.34
C GLN A 46 8.89 3.24 -1.96
N TYR A 47 8.00 2.80 -2.86
CA TYR A 47 6.56 2.79 -2.59
C TYR A 47 6.18 1.89 -1.41
N LYS A 48 6.87 0.77 -1.23
CA LYS A 48 6.71 -0.14 -0.09
C LYS A 48 6.60 0.58 1.27
N GLN A 49 7.30 1.71 1.44
CA GLN A 49 7.32 2.49 2.68
C GLN A 49 6.03 3.29 2.96
N THR A 50 5.17 3.49 1.96
CA THR A 50 3.88 4.20 2.09
C THR A 50 2.70 3.24 2.22
N ALA A 51 2.95 1.93 2.24
CA ALA A 51 1.90 0.93 2.35
C ALA A 51 1.17 1.02 3.71
N PRO A 52 -0.15 0.77 3.75
CA PRO A 52 -0.94 0.80 4.99
C PRO A 52 -0.67 -0.40 5.93
N ILE A 53 0.22 -1.32 5.54
CA ILE A 53 0.75 -2.39 6.38
C ILE A 53 2.25 -2.58 6.11
N GLY A 54 2.98 -3.09 7.10
CA GLY A 54 4.38 -3.48 6.90
C GLY A 54 4.50 -4.61 5.87
N ILE A 55 5.29 -4.38 4.82
CA ILE A 55 5.62 -5.39 3.81
C ILE A 55 7.02 -5.93 4.15
N PRO A 56 7.24 -7.25 4.23
CA PRO A 56 8.56 -7.81 4.52
C PRO A 56 9.51 -7.70 3.32
N ASP A 57 10.82 -7.72 3.56
CA ASP A 57 11.84 -7.73 2.48
C ASP A 57 11.83 -9.01 1.65
N SER A 58 11.31 -10.10 2.22
CA SER A 58 11.09 -11.37 1.52
C SER A 58 9.89 -11.38 0.58
N ALA A 59 9.10 -10.29 0.53
CA ALA A 59 7.94 -10.22 -0.34
C ALA A 59 8.35 -10.32 -1.82
N LYS A 60 7.65 -11.17 -2.57
CA LYS A 60 7.79 -11.22 -4.02
C LYS A 60 7.15 -9.98 -4.64
N ILE A 61 7.96 -9.20 -5.34
CA ILE A 61 7.57 -7.96 -6.00
C ILE A 61 7.27 -8.21 -7.48
N ASN A 62 6.20 -7.61 -7.99
CA ASN A 62 5.89 -7.54 -9.41
C ASN A 62 5.36 -6.14 -9.74
N ALA A 63 6.13 -5.38 -10.51
CA ALA A 63 5.80 -4.04 -10.97
C ALA A 63 5.52 -4.09 -12.48
N LYS A 64 4.38 -3.57 -12.93
CA LYS A 64 4.03 -3.56 -14.35
C LYS A 64 3.02 -2.48 -14.71
N THR A 65 3.11 -2.03 -15.95
CA THR A 65 2.04 -1.30 -16.63
C THR A 65 0.97 -2.30 -17.04
N MET A 66 -0.27 -2.05 -16.63
CA MET A 66 -1.41 -2.90 -16.95
C MET A 66 -1.98 -2.54 -18.33
N ASN A 67 -2.64 -3.50 -18.99
CA ASN A 67 -3.19 -3.30 -20.34
C ASN A 67 -4.12 -2.07 -20.46
N ALA A 68 -4.76 -1.69 -19.36
CA ALA A 68 -5.65 -0.54 -19.30
C ALA A 68 -4.92 0.79 -19.01
N GLY A 69 -3.58 0.81 -19.08
CA GLY A 69 -2.74 2.00 -19.01
C GLY A 69 -2.34 2.48 -17.61
N TYR A 70 -2.80 1.82 -16.55
CA TYR A 70 -2.43 2.15 -15.17
C TYR A 70 -1.21 1.34 -14.71
N GLU A 71 -0.38 1.96 -13.88
CA GLU A 71 0.75 1.32 -13.22
C GLU A 71 0.28 0.55 -11.97
N GLN A 72 0.78 -0.67 -11.77
CA GLN A 72 0.52 -1.47 -10.57
C GLN A 72 1.81 -2.12 -10.06
N ILE A 73 2.01 -2.05 -8.74
CA ILE A 73 3.05 -2.78 -8.03
C ILE A 73 2.39 -3.72 -7.02
N THR A 74 2.75 -4.99 -7.08
CA THR A 74 2.18 -6.05 -6.25
C THR A 74 3.26 -6.67 -5.38
N TYR A 75 2.98 -6.80 -4.09
CA TYR A 75 3.82 -7.43 -3.09
C TYR A 75 3.09 -8.65 -2.54
N LYS A 76 3.70 -9.83 -2.64
CA LYS A 76 3.10 -11.07 -2.15
C LYS A 76 4.03 -11.79 -1.18
N TRP A 77 3.49 -12.22 -0.05
CA TRP A 77 4.20 -13.06 0.91
C TRP A 77 3.22 -13.95 1.68
N ASN A 78 3.76 -14.89 2.43
CA ASN A 78 3.03 -15.73 3.37
C ASN A 78 3.71 -15.57 4.74
N ASP A 79 2.96 -15.27 5.79
CA ASP A 79 3.48 -15.13 7.16
C ASP A 79 3.35 -16.44 7.99
N GLY A 80 2.88 -17.51 7.36
CA GLY A 80 2.58 -18.80 7.98
C GLY A 80 1.10 -19.00 8.25
N GLN A 81 0.33 -17.91 8.45
CA GLN A 81 -1.10 -17.96 8.73
C GLN A 81 -1.94 -17.47 7.55
N PHE A 82 -1.51 -16.39 6.88
CA PHE A 82 -2.19 -15.79 5.74
C PHE A 82 -1.25 -15.61 4.56
N LYS A 83 -1.83 -15.73 3.36
CA LYS A 83 -1.18 -15.24 2.13
C LYS A 83 -1.61 -13.79 1.89
N TYR A 84 -0.65 -12.88 1.85
CA TYR A 84 -0.87 -11.47 1.59
C TYR A 84 -0.66 -11.14 0.11
N GLU A 85 -1.51 -10.25 -0.39
CA GLU A 85 -1.36 -9.57 -1.67
C GLU A 85 -1.65 -8.09 -1.45
N VAL A 86 -0.60 -7.29 -1.40
CA VAL A 86 -0.68 -5.83 -1.28
C VAL A 86 -0.41 -5.24 -2.64
N ARG A 87 -1.30 -4.37 -3.10
CA ARG A 87 -1.22 -3.73 -4.41
C ARG A 87 -1.23 -2.24 -4.24
N TRP A 88 -0.23 -1.58 -4.79
CA TRP A 88 -0.31 -0.16 -5.11
C TRP A 88 -0.67 -0.02 -6.58
N HIS A 89 -1.50 0.96 -6.92
CA HIS A 89 -1.74 1.30 -8.30
C HIS A 89 -2.09 2.78 -8.48
N THR A 90 -1.76 3.30 -9.66
CA THR A 90 -2.33 4.56 -10.16
C THR A 90 -3.84 4.43 -10.41
N ARG A 91 -4.54 5.55 -10.62
CA ARG A 91 -5.98 5.56 -10.86
C ARG A 91 -6.37 4.60 -12.00
N THR A 92 -7.22 3.63 -11.70
CA THR A 92 -7.72 2.69 -12.71
C THR A 92 -8.82 3.34 -13.55
N PRO A 93 -9.02 2.90 -14.81
CA PRO A 93 -10.18 3.31 -15.60
C PRO A 93 -11.50 3.04 -14.86
N GLY A 94 -12.40 4.01 -14.86
CA GLY A 94 -13.70 3.93 -14.16
C GLY A 94 -13.65 4.26 -12.66
N ALA A 95 -12.47 4.49 -12.06
CA ALA A 95 -12.38 5.09 -10.72
C ALA A 95 -12.68 6.59 -10.78
N PRO A 96 -13.30 7.19 -9.74
CA PRO A 96 -13.52 8.63 -9.66
C PRO A 96 -12.24 9.41 -9.93
N VAL A 97 -12.37 10.56 -10.59
CA VAL A 97 -11.23 11.39 -10.99
C VAL A 97 -10.40 11.82 -9.77
N GLU A 98 -11.04 12.01 -8.62
CA GLU A 98 -10.39 12.36 -7.35
C GLU A 98 -9.69 11.18 -6.66
N GLN A 99 -9.98 9.94 -7.08
CA GLN A 99 -9.30 8.75 -6.59
C GLN A 99 -7.89 8.71 -7.22
N GLY A 100 -6.91 9.28 -6.52
CA GLY A 100 -5.51 9.30 -6.91
C GLY A 100 -4.84 7.91 -6.86
N ASN A 101 -3.54 7.87 -6.58
CA ASN A 101 -2.82 6.61 -6.35
C ASN A 101 -3.32 5.96 -5.06
N THR A 102 -3.54 4.66 -5.09
CA THR A 102 -4.14 3.95 -3.96
C THR A 102 -3.50 2.59 -3.70
N TRP A 103 -3.53 2.19 -2.44
CA TRP A 103 -3.22 0.85 -1.98
C TRP A 103 -4.49 0.03 -1.74
N VAL A 104 -4.40 -1.27 -2.03
CA VAL A 104 -5.37 -2.29 -1.65
C VAL A 104 -4.62 -3.43 -0.96
N VAL A 105 -5.08 -3.80 0.24
CA VAL A 105 -4.49 -4.90 1.02
C VAL A 105 -5.46 -6.05 1.06
N GLN A 106 -5.05 -7.18 0.48
CA GLN A 106 -5.76 -8.44 0.56
C GLN A 106 -4.97 -9.42 1.44
N ARG A 107 -5.68 -10.20 2.25
CA ARG A 107 -5.15 -11.41 2.88
C ARG A 107 -6.03 -12.60 2.54
N THR A 108 -5.43 -13.78 2.50
CA THR A 108 -6.13 -15.04 2.22
C THR A 108 -5.84 -16.03 3.33
N VAL A 109 -6.89 -16.53 3.98
CA VAL A 109 -6.81 -17.71 4.84
C VAL A 109 -6.73 -18.94 3.92
N PRO A 110 -5.65 -19.74 4.00
CA PRO A 110 -5.58 -20.98 3.23
C PRO A 110 -6.72 -21.93 3.60
N GLY A 111 -7.24 -22.65 2.61
CA GLY A 111 -8.16 -23.75 2.86
C GLY A 111 -7.46 -24.96 3.46
N ASN A 112 -8.21 -25.84 4.13
CA ASN A 112 -7.72 -27.14 4.59
C ASN A 112 -8.81 -28.21 4.43
N GLY A 113 -8.43 -29.39 3.92
CA GLY A 113 -9.20 -30.64 4.03
C GLY A 113 -10.68 -30.59 3.62
N GLY A 114 -11.05 -29.73 2.66
CA GLY A 114 -12.44 -29.53 2.21
C GLY A 114 -12.93 -28.08 2.30
N ASN A 115 -12.30 -27.24 3.13
CA ASN A 115 -12.61 -25.82 3.21
C ASN A 115 -11.90 -25.05 2.08
N LYS A 116 -12.66 -24.24 1.34
CA LYS A 116 -12.10 -23.34 0.31
C LYS A 116 -11.34 -22.18 0.96
N PRO A 117 -10.26 -21.68 0.34
CA PRO A 117 -9.60 -20.47 0.80
C PRO A 117 -10.56 -19.29 0.90
N GLN A 118 -10.39 -18.46 1.92
CA GLN A 118 -11.21 -17.26 2.14
C GLN A 118 -10.34 -16.01 2.01
N THR A 119 -10.81 -15.04 1.25
CA THR A 119 -10.12 -13.77 1.04
C THR A 119 -10.77 -12.65 1.85
N PHE A 120 -9.95 -11.70 2.28
CA PHE A 120 -10.39 -10.52 3.03
C PHE A 120 -9.62 -9.29 2.58
N PHE A 121 -10.28 -8.12 2.63
CA PHE A 121 -9.70 -6.83 2.27
C PHE A 121 -9.66 -5.90 3.50
N LYS A 122 -8.53 -5.24 3.71
CA LYS A 122 -8.36 -4.30 4.84
C LYS A 122 -9.11 -3.01 4.55
N ILE A 123 -10.04 -2.65 5.43
CA ILE A 123 -10.86 -1.43 5.34
C ILE A 123 -10.76 -0.56 6.60
N GLY A 124 -9.76 -0.78 7.43
CA GLY A 124 -9.46 -0.01 8.64
C GLY A 124 -8.29 -0.63 9.39
N ASP A 125 -7.84 0.00 10.47
CA ASP A 125 -6.65 -0.45 11.21
C ASP A 125 -6.77 -1.88 11.71
N ASN A 126 -7.95 -2.27 12.19
CA ASN A 126 -8.26 -3.63 12.64
C ASN A 126 -9.51 -4.20 11.95
N GLU A 127 -9.88 -3.66 10.80
CA GLU A 127 -11.13 -3.99 10.12
C GLU A 127 -10.85 -4.65 8.77
N TRP A 128 -11.52 -5.77 8.53
CA TRP A 128 -11.43 -6.56 7.32
C TRP A 128 -12.81 -6.93 6.83
N VAL A 129 -13.03 -6.82 5.52
CA VAL A 129 -14.26 -7.24 4.86
C VAL A 129 -14.00 -8.51 4.07
N GLU A 130 -15.00 -9.41 4.03
CA GLU A 130 -14.95 -10.64 3.22
C GLU A 130 -14.82 -10.30 1.72
N GLY A 131 -14.07 -11.14 0.99
CA GLY A 131 -13.76 -10.89 -0.41
C GLY A 131 -14.99 -10.79 -1.30
N TYR A 132 -16.03 -11.60 -1.07
CA TYR A 132 -17.25 -11.51 -1.87
C TYR A 132 -17.93 -10.14 -1.72
N LYS A 133 -18.04 -9.60 -0.50
CA LYS A 133 -18.58 -8.25 -0.25
C LYS A 133 -17.77 -7.16 -0.97
N TRP A 134 -16.44 -7.31 -0.98
CA TRP A 134 -15.56 -6.40 -1.71
C TRP A 134 -15.83 -6.43 -3.22
N TYR A 135 -15.88 -7.62 -3.82
CA TYR A 135 -16.14 -7.77 -5.25
C TYR A 135 -17.56 -7.36 -5.63
N ASP A 136 -18.56 -7.65 -4.80
CA ASP A 136 -19.94 -7.20 -4.97
C ASP A 136 -20.00 -5.67 -4.98
N ALA A 137 -19.30 -5.00 -4.06
CA ALA A 137 -19.20 -3.54 -4.04
C ALA A 137 -18.52 -2.98 -5.31
N ILE A 138 -17.42 -3.59 -5.78
CA ILE A 138 -16.77 -3.22 -7.05
C ILE A 138 -17.72 -3.36 -8.23
N ASN A 139 -18.45 -4.48 -8.31
CA ASN A 139 -19.38 -4.75 -9.40
C ASN A 139 -20.55 -3.78 -9.39
N ALA A 140 -21.13 -3.53 -8.21
CA ALA A 140 -22.23 -2.57 -8.05
C ALA A 140 -21.79 -1.14 -8.42
N ARG A 141 -20.56 -0.74 -8.07
CA ARG A 141 -20.02 0.56 -8.46
C ARG A 141 -19.89 0.68 -9.97
N LYS A 142 -19.37 -0.35 -10.64
CA LYS A 142 -19.24 -0.40 -12.10
C LYS A 142 -20.59 -0.37 -12.81
N ALA A 143 -21.61 -1.00 -12.22
CA ALA A 143 -22.98 -0.98 -12.74
C ALA A 143 -23.75 0.31 -12.42
N GLY A 144 -23.18 1.21 -11.61
CA GLY A 144 -23.83 2.47 -11.20
C GLY A 144 -24.94 2.29 -10.17
N ASN A 145 -25.00 1.16 -9.45
CA ASN A 145 -26.04 0.83 -8.47
C ASN A 145 -25.48 0.49 -7.08
N ALA A 146 -24.26 0.92 -6.78
CA ALA A 146 -23.65 0.71 -5.46
C ALA A 146 -24.45 1.38 -4.34
N THR A 147 -24.69 0.64 -3.25
CA THR A 147 -25.28 1.21 -2.04
C THR A 147 -24.26 2.09 -1.29
N PRO A 148 -24.70 2.98 -0.38
CA PRO A 148 -23.80 3.75 0.48
C PRO A 148 -22.81 2.89 1.27
N GLU A 149 -23.23 1.72 1.75
CA GLU A 149 -22.37 0.78 2.47
C GLU A 149 -21.29 0.17 1.56
N GLN A 150 -21.66 -0.18 0.33
CA GLN A 150 -20.71 -0.67 -0.67
C GLN A 150 -19.69 0.41 -1.05
N ILE A 151 -20.14 1.66 -1.24
CA ILE A 151 -19.25 2.80 -1.47
C ILE A 151 -18.29 2.96 -0.29
N LYS A 152 -18.81 2.92 0.95
CA LYS A 152 -18.00 3.02 2.17
C LYS A 152 -16.95 1.90 2.28
N ILE A 153 -17.28 0.67 1.91
CA ILE A 153 -16.32 -0.45 1.84
C ILE A 153 -15.16 -0.09 0.90
N LEU A 154 -15.47 0.42 -0.29
CA LEU A 154 -14.46 0.76 -1.30
C LEU A 154 -13.62 1.96 -0.89
N ASP A 155 -14.23 3.01 -0.36
CA ASP A 155 -13.54 4.24 0.06
C ASP A 155 -12.58 3.97 1.22
N LYS A 156 -12.97 3.10 2.16
CA LYS A 156 -12.11 2.71 3.29
C LYS A 156 -11.01 1.72 2.90
N GLY A 157 -11.21 0.89 1.87
CA GLY A 157 -10.24 -0.12 1.45
C GLY A 157 -9.28 0.31 0.34
N HIS A 158 -9.51 1.46 -0.29
CA HIS A 158 -8.55 2.10 -1.19
C HIS A 158 -7.80 3.20 -0.43
N TRP A 159 -6.67 2.82 0.17
CA TRP A 159 -5.87 3.70 1.01
C TRP A 159 -5.12 4.69 0.14
N LYS A 160 -5.21 5.99 0.44
CA LYS A 160 -4.45 7.01 -0.27
C LYS A 160 -2.96 6.84 0.03
N GLU A 161 -2.13 6.96 -1.01
CA GLU A 161 -0.69 7.13 -0.89
C GLU A 161 -0.31 8.43 -0.12
#